data_AF-A0AAP6CZR2-F1
#
_entry.id   AF-A0AAP6CZR2-F1
#
_cell.length_a   1.000
_cell.length_b   1.000
_cell.length_c   1.000
_cell.angle_alpha   90.00
_cell.angle_beta   90.00
_cell.angle_gamma   90.00
#
_symmetry.space_group_name_H-M   'P 1'
#
loop_
_entity.id
_entity.type
_entity.pdbx_description
1 polymer ?
#
loop_
_entity_poly.entity_id
_entity_poly.type
_entity_poly.pdbx_seq_one_letter_code
_entity_poly.pdbx_strand_id
1 'polypeptide(L)'
;GRLLEQLESAPEAIICLREDQRIRFANEAACKLFKRSLEQLKRSSADELIAPKYLTVKQPHYCGKIDIYIEDIRQNIEADILKLPEGSGLDVMYIFNVGGGANAARIHNLETAVEVLSSYAFDGDRDQLQKLKELGGEFTRLADKALGNKKDKQDLMREVLVDAMTHALDYWESVTGESKFAFAEQSGLWRVYLDRSTLQTRTL
;
A
#
# COMPACT_ATOMS: atom_id res chain seq x y z
N GLY A 1 8.43 -18.39 -18.28
CA GLY A 1 7.53 -18.81 -17.20
C GLY A 1 7.53 -17.73 -16.14
N ARG A 2 6.61 -16.77 -16.26
CA ARG A 2 6.65 -15.47 -15.56
C ARG A 2 6.31 -15.56 -14.05
N LEU A 3 5.66 -16.64 -13.64
CA LEU A 3 5.13 -16.81 -12.28
C LEU A 3 6.21 -17.32 -11.30
N LEU A 4 7.10 -18.22 -11.73
CA LEU A 4 8.22 -18.69 -10.92
C LEU A 4 9.23 -17.58 -10.64
N GLU A 5 9.54 -16.74 -11.63
CA GLU A 5 10.41 -15.56 -11.46
C GLU A 5 9.83 -14.54 -10.46
N GLN A 6 8.51 -14.38 -10.45
CA GLN A 6 7.82 -13.52 -9.49
C GLN A 6 7.85 -14.10 -8.07
N LEU A 7 7.76 -15.42 -7.91
CA LEU A 7 7.89 -16.08 -6.61
C LEU A 7 9.32 -16.04 -6.08
N GLU A 8 10.32 -16.11 -6.97
CA GLU A 8 11.74 -16.06 -6.59
C GLU A 8 12.14 -14.71 -5.99
N SER A 9 11.56 -13.62 -6.51
CA SER A 9 11.83 -12.24 -6.10
C SER A 9 10.88 -11.70 -5.01
N ALA A 10 9.96 -12.54 -4.53
CA ALA A 10 9.02 -12.15 -3.48
C ALA A 10 9.76 -11.86 -2.15
N PRO A 11 9.38 -10.80 -1.42
CA PRO A 11 9.99 -10.46 -0.14
C PRO A 11 9.65 -11.48 0.96
N GLU A 12 8.49 -12.14 0.85
CA GLU A 12 8.11 -13.21 1.77
C GLU A 12 8.92 -14.49 1.51
N ALA A 13 9.21 -15.23 2.58
CA ALA A 13 9.83 -16.55 2.46
C ALA A 13 8.77 -17.55 1.98
N ILE A 14 9.01 -18.20 0.85
CA ILE A 14 8.05 -19.11 0.21
C ILE A 14 8.63 -20.51 0.11
N ILE A 15 7.87 -21.52 0.51
CA ILE A 15 8.18 -22.94 0.34
C ILE A 15 6.97 -23.66 -0.26
N CYS A 16 7.18 -24.48 -1.28
CA CYS A 16 6.14 -25.39 -1.80
C CYS A 16 6.56 -26.84 -1.60
N LEU A 17 5.63 -27.64 -1.08
CA LEU A 17 5.80 -29.08 -0.87
C LEU A 17 5.12 -29.89 -1.97
N ARG A 18 5.58 -31.14 -2.15
CA ARG A 18 4.82 -32.18 -2.86
C ARG A 18 3.98 -32.99 -1.88
N GLU A 19 3.19 -33.92 -2.41
CA GLU A 19 2.39 -34.87 -1.64
C GLU A 19 3.22 -35.74 -0.69
N ASP A 20 4.50 -35.98 -0.98
CA ASP A 20 5.44 -36.71 -0.12
C ASP A 20 6.07 -35.84 0.99
N GLN A 21 5.57 -34.62 1.18
CA GLN A 21 6.06 -33.62 2.13
C GLN A 21 7.52 -33.17 1.89
N ARG A 22 8.08 -33.45 0.70
CA ARG A 22 9.39 -32.89 0.32
C ARG A 22 9.25 -31.52 -0.34
N ILE A 23 10.26 -30.69 -0.10
CA ILE A 23 10.33 -29.34 -0.67
C ILE A 23 10.65 -29.43 -2.16
N ARG A 24 9.72 -28.96 -3.00
CA ARG A 24 9.94 -28.85 -4.44
C ARG A 24 10.47 -27.49 -4.84
N PHE A 25 10.04 -26.44 -4.15
CA PHE A 25 10.39 -25.06 -4.42
C PHE A 25 10.64 -24.31 -3.11
N ALA A 26 11.65 -23.45 -3.13
CA ALA A 26 11.93 -22.46 -2.10
C ALA A 26 12.59 -21.25 -2.78
N ASN A 27 12.23 -20.04 -2.38
CA ASN A 27 12.85 -18.82 -2.90
C ASN A 27 14.06 -18.38 -2.05
N GLU A 28 14.74 -17.31 -2.48
CA GLU A 28 15.90 -16.75 -1.77
C GLU A 28 15.56 -16.30 -0.34
N ALA A 29 14.36 -15.74 -0.13
CA ALA A 29 13.90 -15.31 1.19
C ALA A 29 13.74 -16.51 2.15
N ALA A 30 13.26 -17.66 1.67
CA ALA A 30 13.21 -18.89 2.46
C ALA A 30 14.60 -19.42 2.82
N CYS A 31 15.56 -19.36 1.88
CA CYS A 31 16.96 -19.71 2.17
C CYS A 31 17.53 -18.86 3.31
N LYS A 32 17.24 -17.54 3.30
CA LYS A 32 17.65 -16.60 4.36
C LYS A 32 16.96 -16.91 5.69
N LEU A 33 15.65 -17.15 5.68
CA LEU A 33 14.87 -17.47 6.89
C LEU A 33 15.39 -18.73 7.59
N PHE A 34 15.53 -19.83 6.84
CA PHE A 34 15.93 -21.12 7.38
C PHE A 34 17.44 -21.28 7.52
N LYS A 35 18.23 -20.29 7.07
CA LYS A 35 19.69 -20.31 7.05
C LYS A 35 20.25 -21.57 6.37
N ARG A 36 19.60 -22.00 5.29
CA ARG A 36 19.95 -23.19 4.50
C ARG A 36 20.10 -22.81 3.03
N SER A 37 21.01 -23.46 2.32
CA SER A 37 21.09 -23.33 0.87
C SER A 37 19.86 -23.93 0.18
N LEU A 38 19.61 -23.54 -1.07
CA LEU A 38 18.49 -24.08 -1.84
C LEU A 38 18.59 -25.60 -2.00
N GLU A 39 19.80 -26.14 -2.19
CA GLU A 39 20.05 -27.58 -2.29
C GLU A 39 19.77 -28.29 -0.97
N GLN A 40 20.13 -27.67 0.16
CA GLN A 40 19.83 -28.21 1.49
C GLN A 40 18.32 -28.26 1.71
N LEU A 41 17.60 -27.16 1.43
CA LEU A 41 16.15 -27.11 1.54
C LEU A 41 15.48 -28.17 0.66
N LYS A 42 15.87 -28.31 -0.61
CA LYS A 42 15.31 -29.32 -1.52
C LYS A 42 15.57 -30.77 -1.09
N ARG A 43 16.59 -31.02 -0.27
CA ARG A 43 16.92 -32.34 0.27
C ARG A 43 16.22 -32.63 1.59
N SER A 44 15.89 -31.58 2.35
CA SER A 44 15.18 -31.68 3.62
C SER A 44 13.74 -32.12 3.45
N SER A 45 13.25 -32.81 4.48
CA SER A 45 11.83 -33.08 4.65
C SER A 45 11.16 -31.91 5.39
N ALA A 46 9.88 -31.65 5.12
CA ALA A 46 9.19 -30.48 5.68
C ALA A 46 9.04 -30.52 7.20
N ASP A 47 9.03 -31.70 7.81
CA ASP A 47 8.99 -31.93 9.26
C ASP A 47 10.26 -31.48 9.98
N GLU A 48 11.39 -31.33 9.27
CA GLU A 48 12.60 -30.69 9.81
C GLU A 48 12.44 -29.18 9.98
N LEU A 49 11.52 -28.55 9.25
CA LEU A 49 11.39 -27.09 9.17
C LEU A 49 10.10 -26.59 9.80
N ILE A 50 9.02 -27.36 9.73
CA ILE A 50 7.67 -26.96 10.11
C ILE A 50 7.12 -27.97 11.11
N ALA A 51 6.53 -27.49 12.20
CA ALA A 51 5.96 -28.38 13.21
C ALA A 51 4.85 -29.28 12.61
N PRO A 52 4.81 -30.59 12.97
CA PRO A 52 3.91 -31.57 12.33
C PRO A 52 2.43 -31.18 12.27
N LYS A 53 1.93 -30.45 13.28
CA LYS A 53 0.53 -29.98 13.32
C LYS A 53 0.15 -29.06 12.15
N TYR A 54 1.13 -28.43 11.50
CA TYR A 54 0.92 -27.53 10.36
C TYR A 54 1.21 -28.17 9.01
N LEU A 55 1.72 -29.41 8.99
CA LEU A 55 1.91 -30.17 7.74
C LEU A 55 0.61 -30.75 7.20
N THR A 56 -0.38 -30.99 8.07
CA THR A 56 -1.68 -31.55 7.70
C THR A 56 -2.78 -30.50 7.84
N VAL A 57 -2.88 -29.59 6.85
CA VAL A 57 -3.93 -28.57 6.84
C VAL A 57 -5.22 -29.15 6.23
N LYS A 58 -6.27 -29.25 7.05
CA LYS A 58 -7.59 -29.76 6.61
C LYS A 58 -8.37 -28.75 5.75
N GLN A 59 -8.08 -27.46 5.91
CA GLN A 59 -8.77 -26.38 5.20
C GLN A 59 -7.99 -26.01 3.93
N PRO A 60 -8.66 -25.49 2.88
CA PRO A 60 -8.00 -25.05 1.65
C PRO A 60 -6.97 -23.94 1.89
N HIS A 61 -7.19 -23.14 2.94
CA HIS A 61 -6.33 -22.04 3.33
C HIS A 61 -6.29 -21.94 4.85
N TYR A 62 -5.11 -21.64 5.39
CA TYR A 62 -4.89 -21.29 6.79
C TYR A 62 -4.06 -20.00 6.84
N CYS A 63 -4.48 -19.06 7.69
CA CYS A 63 -3.75 -17.84 7.98
C CYS A 63 -3.56 -17.74 9.49
N GLY A 64 -2.32 -17.57 9.95
CA GLY A 64 -2.05 -17.38 11.37
C GLY A 64 -0.63 -17.76 11.77
N LYS A 65 -0.40 -17.84 13.08
CA LYS A 65 0.93 -18.18 13.59
C LYS A 65 1.19 -19.67 13.50
N ILE A 66 2.37 -20.03 13.00
CA ILE A 66 2.87 -21.40 12.93
C ILE A 66 4.22 -21.52 13.61
N ASP A 67 4.55 -22.75 13.98
CA ASP A 67 5.80 -23.09 14.62
C ASP A 67 6.73 -23.69 13.58
N ILE A 68 7.90 -23.09 13.44
CA ILE A 68 8.97 -23.52 12.54
C ILE A 68 10.25 -23.78 13.34
N TYR A 69 11.17 -24.54 12.75
CA TYR A 69 12.49 -24.81 13.30
C TYR A 69 13.56 -24.12 12.46
N ILE A 70 14.35 -23.26 13.09
CA ILE A 70 15.53 -22.61 12.49
C ILE A 70 16.71 -22.94 13.40
N GLU A 71 17.71 -23.65 12.86
CA GLU A 71 18.88 -24.12 13.65
C GLU A 71 18.47 -24.84 14.95
N ASP A 72 17.47 -25.73 14.86
CA ASP A 72 16.89 -26.49 15.98
C ASP A 72 16.18 -25.65 17.06
N ILE A 73 16.06 -24.33 16.85
CA ILE A 73 15.29 -23.43 17.71
C ILE A 73 13.89 -23.29 17.14
N ARG A 74 12.88 -23.61 17.96
CA ARG A 74 11.48 -23.38 17.62
C ARG A 74 11.17 -21.90 17.63
N GLN A 75 10.68 -21.38 16.51
CA GLN A 75 10.21 -20.01 16.36
C GLN A 75 8.73 -19.98 15.97
N ASN A 76 8.03 -18.96 16.42
CA ASN A 76 6.62 -18.73 16.12
C ASN A 76 6.51 -17.56 15.14
N ILE A 77 6.03 -17.83 13.93
CA ILE A 77 5.99 -16.87 12.81
C ILE A 77 4.60 -16.83 12.20
N GLU A 78 4.16 -15.66 11.73
CA GLU A 78 2.93 -15.56 10.94
C GLU A 78 3.16 -16.19 9.56
N ALA A 79 2.22 -17.02 9.13
CA ALA A 79 2.30 -17.64 7.82
C ALA A 79 0.91 -17.90 7.22
N ASP A 80 0.90 -17.90 5.90
CA ASP A 80 -0.22 -18.39 5.11
C ASP A 80 0.12 -19.77 4.54
N ILE A 81 -0.83 -20.68 4.66
CA ILE A 81 -0.75 -22.02 4.08
C ILE A 81 -1.88 -22.14 3.06
N LEU A 82 -1.53 -22.51 1.84
CA LEU A 82 -2.44 -22.61 0.71
C LEU A 82 -2.34 -24.02 0.11
N LYS A 83 -3.45 -24.74 0.11
CA LYS A 83 -3.52 -26.03 -0.59
C LYS A 83 -3.62 -25.77 -2.09
N LEU A 84 -2.75 -26.41 -2.86
CA LEU A 84 -2.69 -26.23 -4.31
C LEU A 84 -3.59 -27.26 -5.01
N PRO A 85 -4.11 -26.94 -6.21
CA PRO A 85 -4.94 -27.86 -6.98
C PRO A 85 -4.20 -29.14 -7.35
N GLU A 86 -4.94 -30.26 -7.32
CA GLU A 86 -4.47 -31.55 -7.80
C GLU A 86 -4.02 -31.44 -9.27
N GLY A 87 -2.89 -32.07 -9.61
CA GLY A 87 -2.29 -32.00 -10.95
C GLY A 87 -1.24 -30.90 -11.17
N SER A 88 -1.02 -30.00 -10.19
CA SER A 88 0.06 -28.99 -10.25
C SER A 88 1.46 -29.55 -9.96
N GLY A 89 1.54 -30.79 -9.45
CA GLY A 89 2.79 -31.41 -8.99
C GLY A 89 3.32 -30.84 -7.66
N LEU A 90 2.52 -30.00 -7.01
CA LEU A 90 2.70 -29.42 -5.68
C LEU A 90 1.42 -29.68 -4.86
N ASP A 91 1.57 -29.93 -3.57
CA ASP A 91 0.44 -30.18 -2.67
C ASP A 91 0.06 -28.93 -1.88
N VAL A 92 1.06 -28.25 -1.31
CA VAL A 92 0.81 -27.09 -0.45
C VAL A 92 1.92 -26.05 -0.59
N MET A 93 1.55 -24.79 -0.42
CA MET A 93 2.44 -23.63 -0.41
C MET A 93 2.38 -22.95 0.95
N TYR A 94 3.55 -22.67 1.52
CA TYR A 94 3.76 -21.91 2.74
C TYR A 94 4.38 -20.57 2.40
N ILE A 95 3.80 -19.50 2.94
CA ILE A 95 4.29 -18.13 2.82
C ILE A 95 4.55 -17.64 4.24
N PHE A 96 5.82 -17.56 4.63
CA PHE A 96 6.22 -17.12 5.96
C PHE A 96 6.42 -15.62 5.95
N ASN A 97 5.68 -14.94 6.81
CA ASN A 97 5.78 -13.52 7.04
C ASN A 97 6.91 -13.28 8.04
N VAL A 98 8.14 -13.19 7.52
CA VAL A 98 9.34 -12.97 8.32
C VAL A 98 9.30 -11.55 8.85
N GLY A 99 8.71 -11.39 10.04
CA GLY A 99 8.53 -10.14 10.76
C GLY A 99 9.82 -9.47 11.24
N GLY A 100 10.81 -9.31 10.36
CA GLY A 100 12.07 -8.60 10.62
C GLY A 100 12.31 -7.60 9.51
N GLY A 101 11.92 -6.34 9.74
CA GLY A 101 12.05 -5.21 8.81
C GLY A 101 10.72 -4.80 8.17
N ALA A 102 9.82 -5.73 7.90
CA ALA A 102 8.58 -5.41 7.18
C ALA A 102 7.67 -4.45 7.95
N ASN A 103 7.52 -4.48 9.29
CA ASN A 103 6.64 -3.51 9.95
C ASN A 103 7.25 -2.11 10.03
N ALA A 104 8.50 -1.95 10.47
CA ALA A 104 9.11 -0.62 10.53
C ALA A 104 9.40 -0.05 9.13
N ALA A 105 9.87 -0.88 8.18
CA ALA A 105 10.07 -0.45 6.80
C ALA A 105 8.74 -0.30 6.04
N ARG A 106 7.69 -1.11 6.27
CA ARG A 106 6.36 -0.84 5.68
C ARG A 106 5.71 0.37 6.32
N ILE A 107 5.80 0.55 7.64
CA ILE A 107 5.31 1.76 8.31
C ILE A 107 6.07 2.97 7.78
N HIS A 108 7.40 2.91 7.71
CA HIS A 108 8.23 3.98 7.13
C HIS A 108 7.95 4.21 5.65
N ASN A 109 7.76 3.16 4.84
CA ASN A 109 7.41 3.27 3.43
C ASN A 109 5.98 3.81 3.25
N LEU A 110 5.05 3.47 4.14
CA LEU A 110 3.70 4.01 4.17
C LEU A 110 3.71 5.48 4.61
N GLU A 111 4.46 5.83 5.64
CA GLU A 111 4.68 7.22 6.09
C GLU A 111 5.31 8.06 4.98
N THR A 112 6.38 7.55 4.36
CA THR A 112 7.05 8.19 3.21
C THR A 112 6.11 8.31 2.02
N ALA A 113 5.32 7.27 1.71
CA ALA A 113 4.36 7.34 0.61
C ALA A 113 3.24 8.36 0.88
N VAL A 114 2.76 8.45 2.13
CA VAL A 114 1.75 9.44 2.54
C VAL A 114 2.33 10.85 2.48
N GLU A 115 3.55 11.06 2.95
CA GLU A 115 4.25 12.35 2.90
C GLU A 115 4.54 12.80 1.46
N VAL A 116 5.01 11.90 0.61
CA VAL A 116 5.28 12.17 -0.82
C VAL A 116 3.98 12.40 -1.60
N LEU A 117 2.93 11.64 -1.34
CA LEU A 117 1.62 11.86 -1.99
C LEU A 117 0.98 13.16 -1.50
N SER A 118 1.16 13.54 -0.23
CA SER A 118 0.67 14.80 0.33
C SER A 118 1.45 15.99 -0.21
N SER A 119 2.78 15.94 -0.24
CA SER A 119 3.60 17.00 -0.85
C SER A 119 3.33 17.13 -2.35
N TYR A 120 3.22 16.02 -3.09
CA TYR A 120 2.73 16.07 -4.47
C TYR A 120 1.32 16.67 -4.56
N ALA A 121 0.48 16.41 -3.56
CA ALA A 121 -0.88 16.91 -3.57
C ALA A 121 -0.96 18.44 -3.40
N PHE A 122 -0.05 19.05 -2.64
CA PHE A 122 0.01 20.49 -2.40
C PHE A 122 0.90 21.23 -3.43
N ASP A 123 2.08 20.70 -3.74
CA ASP A 123 3.12 21.39 -4.52
C ASP A 123 3.23 20.89 -5.96
N GLY A 124 2.64 19.73 -6.29
CA GLY A 124 2.66 19.16 -7.64
C GLY A 124 4.03 18.64 -8.11
N ASP A 125 4.96 18.45 -7.17
CA ASP A 125 6.37 18.12 -7.41
C ASP A 125 6.56 16.68 -7.92
N ARG A 126 7.00 16.57 -9.17
CA ARG A 126 7.16 15.29 -9.88
C ARG A 126 8.39 14.51 -9.43
N ASP A 127 9.38 15.17 -8.84
CA ASP A 127 10.61 14.50 -8.39
C ASP A 127 10.34 13.64 -7.15
N GLN A 128 9.36 14.00 -6.34
CA GLN A 128 8.93 13.19 -5.19
C GLN A 128 8.18 11.92 -5.63
N LEU A 129 7.35 12.01 -6.68
CA LEU A 129 6.71 10.82 -7.25
C LEU A 129 7.71 9.86 -7.90
N GLN A 130 8.83 10.38 -8.42
CA GLN A 130 9.92 9.55 -8.92
C GLN A 130 10.53 8.70 -7.79
N LYS A 131 10.76 9.29 -6.60
CA LYS A 131 11.19 8.54 -5.40
C LYS A 131 10.18 7.47 -4.99
N LEU A 132 8.88 7.76 -5.11
CA LEU A 132 7.81 6.80 -4.81
C LEU A 132 7.77 5.62 -5.80
N LYS A 133 8.17 5.85 -7.05
CA LYS A 133 8.34 4.78 -8.05
C LYS A 133 9.56 3.90 -7.78
N GLU A 134 10.64 4.49 -7.28
CA GLU A 134 11.89 3.79 -6.94
C GLU A 134 11.73 2.81 -5.77
N LEU A 135 10.73 3.02 -4.90
CA LEU A 135 10.34 2.07 -3.86
C LEU A 135 9.72 0.76 -4.42
N GLY A 136 9.31 0.75 -5.70
CA GLY A 136 8.88 -0.44 -6.42
C GLY A 136 7.50 -0.99 -6.01
N GLY A 137 7.07 -2.05 -6.70
CA GLY A 137 5.85 -2.79 -6.37
C GLY A 137 4.55 -2.01 -6.54
N GLU A 138 3.72 -1.98 -5.51
CA GLU A 138 2.40 -1.31 -5.51
C GLU A 138 2.49 0.22 -5.55
N PHE A 139 3.60 0.79 -5.07
CA PHE A 139 3.85 2.23 -5.02
C PHE A 139 4.05 2.82 -6.43
N THR A 140 4.66 2.07 -7.35
CA THR A 140 4.80 2.51 -8.76
C THR A 140 3.42 2.73 -9.41
N ARG A 141 2.45 1.86 -9.13
CA ARG A 141 1.07 1.97 -9.65
C ARG A 141 0.32 3.16 -9.06
N LEU A 142 0.53 3.44 -7.76
CA LEU A 142 -0.05 4.61 -7.10
C LEU A 142 0.51 5.92 -7.68
N ALA A 143 1.82 5.98 -7.90
CA ALA A 143 2.47 7.13 -8.53
C ALA A 143 2.01 7.35 -9.97
N ASP A 144 1.85 6.28 -10.76
CA ASP A 144 1.35 6.35 -12.14
C ASP A 144 -0.11 6.83 -12.20
N LYS A 145 -0.95 6.37 -11.28
CA LYS A 145 -2.35 6.84 -11.17
C LYS A 145 -2.42 8.31 -10.76
N ALA A 146 -1.55 8.76 -9.86
CA ALA A 146 -1.45 10.16 -9.45
C ALA A 146 -0.97 11.08 -10.60
N LEU A 147 -0.05 10.60 -11.44
CA LEU A 147 0.41 11.33 -12.63
C LEU A 147 -0.65 11.42 -13.73
N GLY A 148 -1.51 10.41 -13.86
CA GLY A 148 -2.58 10.34 -14.86
C GLY A 148 -3.76 11.29 -14.60
N ASN A 149 -3.97 11.72 -13.35
CA ASN A 149 -5.15 12.51 -12.93
C ASN A 149 -4.92 14.04 -12.90
N LYS A 150 -3.89 14.56 -13.56
CA LYS A 150 -3.51 15.98 -13.46
C LYS A 150 -4.58 16.97 -13.98
N LYS A 151 -5.46 16.54 -14.89
CA LYS A 151 -6.59 17.36 -15.36
C LYS A 151 -7.70 17.45 -14.31
N ASP A 152 -8.14 16.30 -13.78
CA ASP A 152 -9.23 16.24 -12.81
C ASP A 152 -8.93 16.97 -11.51
N LYS A 153 -7.67 17.03 -11.06
CA LYS A 153 -7.36 17.58 -9.74
C LYS A 153 -7.42 19.10 -9.65
N GLN A 154 -6.88 19.83 -10.63
CA GLN A 154 -6.99 21.29 -10.62
C GLN A 154 -8.43 21.73 -10.84
N ASP A 155 -9.18 20.98 -11.64
CA ASP A 155 -10.58 21.28 -11.92
C ASP A 155 -11.45 20.95 -10.69
N LEU A 156 -11.23 19.81 -10.02
CA LEU A 156 -11.88 19.47 -8.74
C LEU A 156 -11.54 20.48 -7.63
N MET A 157 -10.29 20.94 -7.54
CA MET A 157 -9.90 21.92 -6.53
C MET A 157 -10.54 23.29 -6.81
N ARG A 158 -10.68 23.69 -8.08
CA ARG A 158 -11.45 24.88 -8.45
C ARG A 158 -12.93 24.71 -8.11
N GLU A 159 -13.51 23.56 -8.42
CA GLU A 159 -14.92 23.24 -8.14
C GLU A 159 -15.21 23.32 -6.64
N VAL A 160 -14.42 22.63 -5.81
CA VAL A 160 -14.57 22.65 -4.35
C VAL A 160 -14.35 24.05 -3.76
N LEU A 161 -13.41 24.84 -4.30
CA LEU A 161 -13.17 26.22 -3.85
C LEU A 161 -14.39 27.11 -4.16
N VAL A 162 -14.94 26.99 -5.37
CA VAL A 162 -16.13 27.73 -5.79
C VAL A 162 -17.33 27.33 -4.94
N ASP A 163 -17.53 26.03 -4.70
CA ASP A 163 -18.62 25.53 -3.88
C ASP A 163 -18.51 26.03 -2.43
N ALA A 164 -17.33 25.91 -1.82
CA ALA A 164 -17.11 26.37 -0.45
C ALA A 164 -17.36 27.88 -0.30
N MET A 165 -16.88 28.68 -1.25
CA MET A 165 -17.12 30.13 -1.25
C MET A 165 -18.60 30.47 -1.43
N THR A 166 -19.29 29.76 -2.31
CA THR A 166 -20.73 29.97 -2.56
C THR A 166 -21.55 29.64 -1.31
N HIS A 167 -21.33 28.46 -0.71
CA HIS A 167 -22.06 28.05 0.50
C HIS A 167 -21.75 28.95 1.70
N ALA A 168 -20.52 29.46 1.82
CA ALA A 168 -20.16 30.39 2.89
C ALA A 168 -20.86 31.75 2.73
N LEU A 169 -20.96 32.25 1.50
CA LEU A 169 -21.69 33.48 1.20
C LEU A 169 -23.20 33.29 1.43
N ASP A 170 -23.78 32.20 0.94
CA ASP A 170 -25.20 31.91 1.16
C ASP A 170 -25.53 31.79 2.65
N TYR A 171 -24.67 31.10 3.41
CA TYR A 171 -24.82 31.01 4.86
C TYR A 171 -24.73 32.38 5.52
N TRP A 172 -23.72 33.19 5.16
CA TRP A 172 -23.55 34.54 5.67
C TRP A 172 -24.78 35.41 5.39
N GLU A 173 -25.25 35.45 4.14
CA GLU A 173 -26.42 36.25 3.73
C GLU A 173 -27.69 35.77 4.47
N SER A 174 -27.85 34.46 4.66
CA SER A 174 -29.02 33.90 5.36
C SER A 174 -29.05 34.21 6.87
N VAL A 175 -27.88 34.26 7.52
CA VAL A 175 -27.77 34.45 8.97
C VAL A 175 -27.73 35.93 9.34
N THR A 176 -27.02 36.74 8.55
CA THR A 176 -26.83 38.17 8.84
C THR A 176 -27.86 39.06 8.15
N GLY A 177 -28.43 38.59 7.03
CA GLY A 177 -29.24 39.42 6.14
C GLY A 177 -28.42 40.45 5.34
N GLU A 178 -27.09 40.46 5.49
CA GLU A 178 -26.20 41.40 4.82
C GLU A 178 -25.68 40.82 3.51
N SER A 179 -25.56 41.67 2.47
CA SER A 179 -25.09 41.23 1.15
C SER A 179 -23.61 40.83 1.13
N LYS A 180 -23.20 40.04 0.13
CA LYS A 180 -21.79 39.74 -0.14
C LYS A 180 -20.84 40.95 -0.21
N PHE A 181 -21.34 42.14 -0.52
CA PHE A 181 -20.54 43.37 -0.51
C PHE A 181 -20.14 43.76 0.92
N ALA A 182 -21.07 43.63 1.87
CA ALA A 182 -20.81 43.86 3.28
C ALA A 182 -19.86 42.78 3.82
N PHE A 183 -20.00 41.52 3.40
CA PHE A 183 -19.03 40.48 3.72
C PHE A 183 -17.61 40.82 3.24
N ALA A 184 -17.46 41.28 1.99
CA ALA A 184 -16.17 41.69 1.44
C ALA A 184 -15.56 42.88 2.21
N GLU A 185 -16.36 43.88 2.54
CA GLU A 185 -15.93 45.08 3.27
C GLU A 185 -15.58 44.78 4.73
N GLN A 186 -16.40 44.00 5.44
CA GLN A 186 -16.19 43.65 6.85
C GLN A 186 -15.04 42.67 7.04
N SER A 187 -14.87 41.70 6.14
CA SER A 187 -13.76 40.74 6.23
C SER A 187 -12.42 41.38 5.86
N GLY A 188 -12.42 42.45 5.05
CA GLY A 188 -11.21 43.06 4.51
C GLY A 188 -10.42 42.15 3.55
N LEU A 189 -10.95 40.97 3.22
CA LEU A 189 -10.30 39.98 2.37
C LEU A 189 -10.45 40.30 0.88
N TRP A 190 -11.54 40.98 0.52
CA TRP A 190 -11.90 41.27 -0.86
C TRP A 190 -12.19 42.76 -1.03
N ARG A 191 -11.65 43.36 -2.09
CA ARG A 191 -11.87 44.79 -2.36
C ARG A 191 -13.20 45.01 -3.06
N VAL A 192 -14.01 45.91 -2.50
CA VAL A 192 -15.22 46.42 -3.14
C VAL A 192 -14.85 47.66 -3.95
N TYR A 193 -15.22 47.68 -5.23
CA TYR A 193 -15.02 48.82 -6.11
C TYR A 193 -16.37 49.31 -6.63
N LEU A 194 -16.41 50.58 -7.02
CA LEU A 194 -17.57 51.19 -7.63
C LEU A 194 -17.33 51.28 -9.14
N ASP A 195 -18.09 50.50 -9.92
CA ASP A 195 -18.02 50.49 -11.38
C ASP A 195 -19.36 50.94 -11.96
N ARG A 196 -19.33 51.96 -12.82
CA ARG A 196 -20.53 52.57 -13.44
C ARG A 196 -21.68 52.82 -12.45
N SER A 197 -21.37 53.36 -11.27
CA SER A 197 -22.34 53.68 -10.21
C SER A 197 -22.96 52.47 -9.48
N THR A 198 -22.40 51.27 -9.62
CA THR A 198 -22.85 50.05 -8.93
C THR A 198 -21.68 49.39 -8.19
N LEU A 199 -21.93 48.88 -6.97
CA LEU A 199 -20.91 48.16 -6.20
C LEU A 199 -20.58 46.82 -6.86
N GLN A 200 -19.29 46.51 -6.96
CA GLN A 200 -18.76 45.31 -7.61
C GLN A 200 -17.64 44.69 -6.76
N THR A 201 -17.64 43.35 -6.69
CA THR A 201 -16.56 42.53 -6.11
C THR A 201 -15.95 41.70 -7.23
N ARG A 202 -15.07 42.31 -8.05
CA ARG A 202 -14.56 41.67 -9.30
C ARG A 202 -13.70 40.42 -9.08
N THR A 203 -13.35 40.08 -7.85
CA THR A 203 -12.42 38.98 -7.53
C THR A 203 -13.03 37.94 -6.57
N LEU A 204 -14.15 38.27 -5.93
CA LEU A 204 -14.89 37.39 -5.01
C LEU A 204 -15.74 36.39 -5.79
#